data_AF-A0A3A8RZJ5-F1
#
_entry.id   AF-A0A3A8RZJ5-F1
#
_cell.length_a   1.000
_cell.length_b   1.000
_cell.length_c   1.000
_cell.angle_alpha   90.00
_cell.angle_beta   90.00
_cell.angle_gamma   90.00
#
_symmetry.space_group_name_H-M   'P 1'
#
loop_
_entity.id
_entity.type
_entity.pdbx_description
1 polymer ?
#
loop_
_entity_poly.entity_id
_entity_poly.type
_entity_poly.pdbx_seq_one_letter_code
_entity_poly.pdbx_strand_id
1 'polypeptide(L)'
;MEETPIASELVANVFRTLAPGDVQLLPVSIEGEADPFFVVNATKTVDCIDEARCREVQHYDEDAPSPDYPGEYRWIYGLRIDPAKTEGAHVFRLKKFKVAFIVSEDVKNALESVGNLGVSFERVTDTG
;
A
#
# COMPACT_ATOMS: atom_id res chain seq x y z
N MET A 1 -5.27 -4.62 11.01
CA MET A 1 -3.87 -5.04 11.13
C MET A 1 -3.16 -4.63 9.86
N GLU A 2 -1.98 -4.02 9.96
CA GLU A 2 -1.14 -3.76 8.79
C GLU A 2 -0.53 -5.08 8.32
N GLU A 3 -0.67 -5.39 7.03
CA GLU A 3 -0.10 -6.59 6.42
C GLU A 3 0.94 -6.19 5.39
N THR A 4 2.19 -6.63 5.56
CA THR A 4 3.28 -6.33 4.64
C THR A 4 3.35 -7.40 3.55
N PRO A 5 3.36 -7.02 2.25
CA PRO A 5 3.41 -7.99 1.16
C PRO A 5 4.70 -8.83 1.20
N ILE A 6 4.55 -10.12 0.90
CA ILE A 6 5.67 -11.02 0.61
C ILE A 6 5.66 -11.29 -0.90
N ALA A 7 6.81 -11.09 -1.53
CA ALA A 7 7.00 -11.15 -2.97
C ALA A 7 8.00 -12.23 -3.37
N SER A 8 7.73 -12.92 -4.47
CA SER A 8 8.76 -13.70 -5.17
C SER A 8 9.82 -12.77 -5.76
N GLU A 9 10.94 -13.33 -6.22
CA GLU A 9 12.02 -12.55 -6.82
C GLU A 9 11.56 -11.72 -8.04
N LEU A 10 10.71 -12.27 -8.91
CA LEU A 10 10.19 -11.56 -10.09
C LEU A 10 9.36 -10.32 -9.69
N VAL A 11 8.52 -10.46 -8.66
CA VAL A 11 7.73 -9.34 -8.12
C VAL A 11 8.63 -8.33 -7.44
N ALA A 12 9.60 -8.78 -6.64
CA ALA A 12 10.56 -7.92 -5.98
C ALA A 12 11.37 -7.08 -7.00
N ASN A 13 11.70 -7.66 -8.16
CA ASN A 13 12.38 -6.97 -9.25
C ASN A 13 11.58 -5.80 -9.83
N VAL A 14 10.24 -5.88 -9.86
CA VAL A 14 9.38 -4.75 -10.29
C VAL A 14 9.61 -3.55 -9.37
N PHE A 15 9.51 -3.76 -8.06
CA PHE A 15 9.71 -2.70 -7.07
C PHE A 15 11.15 -2.16 -7.09
N ARG A 16 12.14 -3.03 -7.22
CA ARG A 16 13.56 -2.64 -7.35
C ARG A 16 13.82 -1.74 -8.55
N THR A 17 13.11 -1.97 -9.64
CA THR A 17 13.29 -1.22 -10.90
C THR A 17 12.55 0.10 -10.88
N LEU A 18 11.27 0.09 -10.46
CA LEU A 18 10.37 1.23 -10.62
C LEU A 18 10.30 2.14 -9.40
N ALA A 19 10.58 1.61 -8.20
CA ALA A 19 10.40 2.34 -6.96
C ALA A 19 11.54 2.09 -5.94
N PRO A 20 12.83 2.10 -6.34
CA PRO A 20 13.95 1.75 -5.45
C PRO A 20 14.10 2.67 -4.24
N GLY A 21 13.61 3.92 -4.33
CA GLY A 21 13.63 4.88 -3.22
C GLY A 21 12.44 4.77 -2.26
N ASP A 22 11.42 4.00 -2.64
CA ASP A 22 10.14 3.93 -1.91
C ASP A 22 9.95 2.59 -1.19
N VAL A 23 10.82 1.61 -1.46
CA VAL A 23 10.78 0.30 -0.82
C VAL A 23 12.13 -0.15 -0.28
N GLN A 24 12.07 -0.98 0.76
CA GLN A 24 13.13 -1.91 1.13
C GLN A 24 12.66 -3.33 0.82
N LEU A 25 13.53 -4.10 0.18
CA LEU A 25 13.29 -5.51 -0.13
C LEU A 25 14.14 -6.35 0.80
N LEU A 26 13.52 -6.96 1.80
CA LEU A 26 14.21 -7.74 2.83
C LEU A 26 14.11 -9.23 2.46
N PRO A 27 15.23 -9.91 2.15
CA PRO A 27 15.21 -11.32 1.80
C PRO A 27 14.76 -12.16 2.98
N VAL A 28 13.89 -13.13 2.72
CA VAL A 28 13.38 -14.10 3.69
C VAL A 28 13.38 -15.50 3.08
N SER A 29 13.53 -16.51 3.94
CA SER A 29 13.38 -17.92 3.57
C SER A 29 12.05 -18.43 4.11
N ILE A 30 11.32 -19.18 3.28
CA ILE A 30 10.04 -19.80 3.66
C ILE A 30 10.27 -21.31 3.71
N GLU A 31 9.86 -21.94 4.81
CA GLU A 31 9.99 -23.39 4.95
C GLU A 31 9.20 -24.11 3.86
N GLY A 32 9.85 -25.03 3.15
CA GLY A 32 9.26 -25.78 2.04
C GLY A 32 9.39 -25.12 0.67
N GLU A 33 9.87 -23.87 0.61
CA GLU A 33 10.13 -23.16 -0.66
C GLU A 33 11.63 -23.06 -0.93
N ALA A 34 12.04 -23.44 -2.14
CA ALA A 34 13.45 -23.38 -2.55
C ALA A 34 13.86 -21.99 -3.07
N ASP A 35 12.90 -21.25 -3.64
CA ASP A 35 13.13 -19.94 -4.24
C ASP A 35 13.17 -18.83 -3.18
N PRO A 36 13.94 -17.75 -3.41
CA PRO A 36 14.01 -16.63 -2.48
C PRO A 36 12.72 -15.79 -2.50
N PHE A 37 12.27 -15.39 -1.32
CA PHE A 37 11.18 -14.45 -1.13
C PHE A 37 11.66 -13.16 -0.47
N PHE A 38 10.87 -12.10 -0.60
CA PHE A 38 11.20 -10.79 -0.08
C PHE A 38 10.00 -10.19 0.62
N VAL A 39 10.21 -9.67 1.83
CA VAL A 39 9.26 -8.73 2.43
C VAL A 39 9.41 -7.39 1.71
N VAL A 40 8.30 -6.86 1.19
CA VAL A 40 8.24 -5.57 0.51
C VAL A 40 7.82 -4.50 1.52
N ASN A 41 8.81 -3.86 2.14
CA ASN A 41 8.55 -2.78 3.10
C ASN A 41 8.48 -1.43 2.38
N ALA A 42 7.32 -0.77 2.41
CA ALA A 42 7.21 0.61 1.94
C ALA A 42 7.90 1.55 2.95
N THR A 43 8.79 2.42 2.48
CA THR A 43 9.57 3.32 3.34
C THR A 43 8.88 4.67 3.57
N LYS A 44 7.83 4.96 2.81
CA LYS A 44 7.09 6.22 2.83
C LYS A 44 5.69 6.04 3.41
N THR A 45 5.33 6.99 4.26
CA THR A 45 4.00 7.15 4.82
C THR A 45 3.47 8.53 4.47
N VAL A 46 2.33 8.59 3.77
CA VAL A 46 1.81 9.81 3.17
C VAL A 46 0.43 10.15 3.72
N ASP A 47 0.18 11.44 3.98
CA ASP A 47 -1.10 11.97 4.45
C ASP A 47 -1.89 12.57 3.28
N CYS A 48 -2.46 11.69 2.44
CA CYS A 48 -3.11 12.08 1.18
C CYS A 48 -4.54 11.58 1.01
N ILE A 49 -5.19 11.09 2.08
CA ILE A 49 -6.60 10.66 2.00
C ILE A 49 -7.49 11.87 1.67
N ASP A 50 -8.35 11.71 0.67
CA ASP A 50 -9.40 12.68 0.33
C ASP A 50 -10.73 12.17 0.90
N GLU A 51 -10.98 12.47 2.18
CA GLU A 51 -12.17 12.03 2.90
C GLU A 51 -13.47 12.43 2.19
N ALA A 52 -13.49 13.60 1.55
CA ALA A 52 -14.68 14.12 0.88
C ALA A 52 -15.07 13.30 -0.36
N ARG A 53 -14.14 12.53 -0.92
CA ARG A 53 -14.37 11.66 -2.08
C ARG A 53 -14.44 10.18 -1.73
N CYS A 54 -14.02 9.79 -0.54
CA CYS A 54 -14.25 8.44 -0.04
C CYS A 54 -15.76 8.14 -0.01
N ARG A 55 -16.14 6.88 -0.28
CA ARG A 55 -17.56 6.49 -0.23
C ARG A 55 -18.11 6.58 1.20
N GLU A 56 -17.33 6.12 2.17
CA GLU A 56 -17.67 6.19 3.58
C GLU A 56 -16.38 6.19 4.41
N VAL A 57 -16.34 7.03 5.44
CA VAL A 57 -15.24 7.11 6.40
C VAL A 57 -15.80 6.87 7.80
N GLN A 58 -15.27 5.86 8.48
CA GLN A 58 -15.62 5.54 9.85
C GLN A 58 -14.48 5.96 10.77
N HIS A 59 -14.81 6.83 11.72
CA HIS A 59 -13.89 7.26 12.77
C HIS A 59 -14.12 6.45 14.04
N TYR A 60 -13.09 6.37 14.88
CA TYR A 60 -13.30 6.03 16.28
C TYR A 60 -14.00 7.19 16.99
N ASP A 61 -14.72 6.88 18.07
CA ASP A 61 -15.28 7.91 18.94
C ASP A 61 -14.15 8.75 19.55
N GLU A 62 -14.30 10.07 19.56
CA GLU A 62 -13.29 11.00 20.09
C GLU A 62 -13.11 10.80 21.60
N ASP A 63 -14.19 10.48 22.32
CA ASP A 63 -14.18 10.24 23.77
C ASP A 63 -13.77 8.80 24.12
N ALA A 64 -13.73 7.89 23.13
CA ALA A 64 -13.31 6.51 23.29
C ALA A 64 -12.44 6.06 22.09
N PRO A 65 -11.21 6.61 21.96
CA PRO A 65 -10.33 6.30 20.84
C PRO A 65 -9.83 4.85 20.90
N SER A 66 -9.41 4.34 19.74
CA SER A 66 -8.74 3.04 19.67
C SER A 66 -7.47 3.03 20.52
N PRO A 67 -7.29 2.06 21.43
CA PRO A 67 -6.07 1.96 22.24
C PRO A 67 -4.85 1.64 21.38
N ASP A 68 -5.02 0.86 20.32
CA ASP A 68 -3.93 0.43 19.44
C ASP A 68 -3.65 1.41 18.30
N TYR A 69 -4.65 2.20 17.90
CA TYR A 69 -4.60 3.07 16.71
C TYR A 69 -5.17 4.48 16.99
N PRO A 70 -4.61 5.24 17.94
CA PRO A 70 -5.12 6.56 18.30
C PRO A 70 -5.00 7.54 17.12
N GLY A 71 -6.10 8.20 16.75
CA GLY A 71 -6.16 9.19 15.66
C GLY A 71 -6.16 8.60 14.25
N GLU A 72 -6.24 7.27 14.11
CA GLU A 72 -6.42 6.58 12.83
C GLU A 72 -7.90 6.40 12.48
N TYR A 73 -8.19 6.08 11.22
CA TYR A 73 -9.54 5.71 10.80
C TYR A 73 -9.87 4.31 11.31
N ARG A 74 -11.11 4.10 11.75
CA ARG A 74 -11.63 2.76 12.06
C ARG A 74 -11.77 1.94 10.79
N TRP A 75 -12.35 2.54 9.75
CA TRP A 75 -12.50 1.91 8.44
C TRP A 75 -12.77 2.95 7.34
N ILE A 76 -12.42 2.62 6.10
CA ILE A 76 -12.75 3.42 4.91
C ILE A 76 -13.31 2.49 3.84
N TYR A 77 -14.49 2.82 3.31
CA TYR A 77 -15.02 2.18 2.10
C TYR A 77 -14.83 3.09 0.90
N GLY A 78 -14.44 2.50 -0.24
CA GLY A 78 -14.20 3.24 -1.49
C GLY A 78 -13.14 4.33 -1.31
N LEU A 79 -11.96 3.92 -0.84
CA LEU A 79 -10.84 4.81 -0.54
C LEU A 79 -10.51 5.73 -1.72
N ARG A 80 -10.34 7.03 -1.44
CA ARG A 80 -9.83 8.02 -2.39
C ARG A 80 -8.66 8.79 -1.80
N ILE A 81 -7.69 9.08 -2.65
CA ILE A 81 -6.52 9.89 -2.31
C ILE A 81 -6.45 11.11 -3.22
N ASP A 82 -5.82 12.18 -2.72
CA ASP A 82 -5.42 13.34 -3.49
C ASP A 82 -4.02 13.09 -4.11
N PRO A 83 -3.92 12.90 -5.44
CA PRO A 83 -2.64 12.64 -6.11
C PRO A 83 -1.62 13.76 -5.90
N ALA A 84 -2.08 15.01 -5.74
CA ALA A 84 -1.20 16.16 -5.57
C ALA A 84 -0.43 16.12 -4.24
N LYS A 85 -0.92 15.36 -3.25
CA LYS A 85 -0.28 15.18 -1.93
C LYS A 85 0.65 13.96 -1.85
N THR A 86 0.81 13.21 -2.95
CA THR A 86 1.65 12.00 -2.97
C THR A 86 3.14 12.30 -3.05
N GLU A 87 3.52 13.56 -3.33
CA GLU A 87 4.91 13.99 -3.50
C GLU A 87 5.68 13.16 -4.55
N GLY A 88 4.95 12.59 -5.52
CA GLY A 88 5.53 11.74 -6.56
C GLY A 88 5.97 10.34 -6.10
N ALA A 89 5.57 9.90 -4.90
CA ALA A 89 5.85 8.54 -4.43
C ALA A 89 5.12 7.50 -5.30
N HIS A 90 5.87 6.49 -5.74
CA HIS A 90 5.36 5.36 -6.51
C HIS A 90 4.86 4.23 -5.62
N VAL A 91 5.36 4.12 -4.39
CA VAL A 91 4.92 3.14 -3.39
C VAL A 91 4.87 3.79 -2.00
N PHE A 92 3.75 3.64 -1.27
CA PHE A 92 3.63 4.18 0.09
C PHE A 92 2.47 3.57 0.88
N ARG A 93 2.49 3.82 2.20
CA ARG A 93 1.37 3.59 3.12
C ARG A 93 0.64 4.89 3.42
N LEU A 94 -0.65 4.80 3.76
CA LEU A 94 -1.41 5.94 4.24
C LEU A 94 -1.17 6.16 5.74
N LYS A 95 -0.96 7.42 6.14
CA LYS A 95 -0.58 7.79 7.52
C LYS A 95 -1.55 7.32 8.59
N LYS A 96 -2.86 7.40 8.32
CA LYS A 96 -3.95 7.11 9.26
C LYS A 96 -4.77 5.86 8.88
N PHE A 97 -4.39 5.15 7.82
CA PHE A 97 -5.08 3.95 7.34
C PHE A 97 -4.09 2.96 6.71
N LYS A 98 -3.21 2.40 7.54
CA LYS A 98 -2.05 1.61 7.09
C LYS A 98 -2.39 0.27 6.44
N VAL A 99 -3.65 -0.15 6.49
CA VAL A 99 -4.14 -1.36 5.81
C VAL A 99 -3.88 -1.28 4.29
N ALA A 100 -4.02 -0.09 3.69
CA ALA A 100 -3.79 0.09 2.27
C ALA A 100 -2.29 0.16 1.92
N PHE A 101 -1.89 -0.60 0.89
CA PHE A 101 -0.57 -0.52 0.25
C PHE A 101 -0.75 0.15 -1.12
N ILE A 102 -0.32 1.40 -1.25
CA ILE A 102 -0.58 2.20 -2.45
C ILE A 102 0.59 2.04 -3.42
N VAL A 103 0.26 1.81 -4.69
CA VAL A 103 1.22 1.77 -5.80
C VAL A 103 0.75 2.68 -6.93
N SER A 104 1.70 3.29 -7.63
CA SER A 104 1.44 4.03 -8.88
C SER A 104 0.93 3.09 -10.00
N GLU A 105 0.32 3.67 -11.03
CA GLU A 105 -0.18 2.91 -12.19
C GLU A 105 0.95 2.18 -12.93
N ASP A 106 2.15 2.76 -13.03
CA ASP A 106 3.30 2.11 -13.65
C ASP A 106 3.73 0.85 -12.89
N VAL A 107 3.79 0.92 -11.56
CA VAL A 107 4.10 -0.22 -10.70
C VAL A 107 3.00 -1.28 -10.82
N LYS A 108 1.73 -0.88 -10.77
CA LYS A 108 0.58 -1.77 -10.97
C LYS A 108 0.69 -2.53 -12.30
N ASN A 109 0.89 -1.82 -13.41
CA ASN A 109 0.94 -2.41 -14.74
C ASN A 109 2.11 -3.40 -14.87
N ALA A 110 3.27 -3.06 -14.30
CA ALA A 110 4.41 -3.98 -14.27
C ALA A 110 4.14 -5.22 -13.43
N LEU A 111 3.49 -5.09 -12.27
CA LEU A 111 3.07 -6.25 -11.46
C LEU A 111 2.09 -7.15 -12.21
N GLU A 112 1.08 -6.57 -12.86
CA GLU A 112 0.12 -7.33 -13.68
C GLU A 112 0.79 -8.06 -14.86
N SER A 113 1.87 -7.49 -15.42
CA SER A 113 2.62 -8.12 -16.52
C SER A 113 3.43 -9.36 -16.11
N VAL A 114 3.79 -9.50 -14.82
CA VAL A 114 4.44 -10.71 -14.30
C VAL A 114 3.48 -11.91 -14.35
N GLY A 115 2.17 -11.66 -14.17
CA GLY A 115 1.11 -12.68 -14.20
C GLY A 115 1.03 -13.55 -12.92
N ASN A 116 -0.13 -14.17 -12.72
CA ASN A 116 -0.39 -15.18 -11.68
C ASN A 116 0.02 -14.81 -10.24
N LEU A 117 -0.16 -13.54 -9.84
CA LEU A 117 0.26 -13.05 -8.52
C LEU A 117 -0.82 -13.17 -7.42
N GLY A 118 -2.06 -13.49 -7.78
CA GLY A 118 -3.19 -13.48 -6.82
C GLY A 118 -3.53 -12.09 -6.26
N VAL A 119 -2.98 -11.01 -6.85
CA VAL A 119 -3.23 -9.64 -6.41
C VAL A 119 -4.49 -9.07 -7.06
N SER A 120 -5.16 -8.17 -6.34
CA SER A 120 -6.23 -7.33 -6.89
C SER A 120 -5.91 -5.88 -6.59
N PHE A 121 -6.20 -5.00 -7.55
CA PHE A 121 -5.96 -3.57 -7.43
C PHE A 121 -7.30 -2.82 -7.45
N GLU A 122 -7.49 -1.94 -6.48
CA GLU A 122 -8.56 -0.95 -6.50
C GLU A 122 -7.98 0.40 -6.90
N ARG A 123 -8.62 1.08 -7.86
CA ARG A 123 -8.26 2.45 -8.22
C ARG A 123 -8.75 3.40 -7.14
N VAL A 124 -7.83 4.23 -6.63
CA VAL A 124 -8.09 5.19 -5.55
C VAL A 124 -7.95 6.66 -5.97
N THR A 125 -7.73 6.91 -7.26
CA THR A 125 -7.70 8.24 -7.87
C THR A 125 -8.82 8.36 -8.90
N ASP A 126 -9.40 9.54 -9.04
CA ASP A 126 -10.39 9.78 -10.10
C ASP A 126 -9.71 9.79 -11.48
N THR A 127 -10.44 9.38 -12.51
CA THR A 127 -10.08 9.72 -13.89
C THR A 127 -10.37 11.20 -14.07
N GLY A 128 -9.33 11.99 -14.35
CA GLY A 128 -9.50 13.38 -14.78
C GLY A 128 -10.38 13.50 -16.02
#